data_AF-A0A7J2HSI7-F1
#
_entry.id   AF-A0A7J2HSI7-F1
#
_cell.length_a   1.000
_cell.length_b   1.000
_cell.length_c   1.000
_cell.angle_alpha   90.00
_cell.angle_beta   90.00
_cell.angle_gamma   90.00
#
_symmetry.space_group_name_H-M   'P 1'
#
loop_
_entity.id
_entity.type
_entity.pdbx_description
1 polymer ?
#
loop_
_entity_poly.entity_id
_entity_poly.type
_entity_poly.pdbx_seq_one_letter_code
_entity_poly.pdbx_strand_id
1 'polypeptide(L)'
;MKAPEPAIGFGGGHYAPTFTRLSLKAEYSFGHMCPKYHLPIDGEMIAQAFEKTLERPRIAVIDWKGVKGAARKALVEALEDLGIGYVRA
;
A
#
# COMPACT_ATOMS: atom_id res chain seq x y z
N MET A 1 -17.07 -9.13 15.46
CA MET A 1 -16.67 -8.28 14.32
C MET A 1 -15.54 -8.98 13.57
N LYS A 2 -15.52 -8.96 12.24
CA LYS A 2 -14.41 -9.51 11.45
C LYS A 2 -13.20 -8.58 11.63
N ALA A 3 -12.01 -9.15 11.83
CA ALA A 3 -10.78 -8.36 11.88
C ALA A 3 -10.55 -7.66 10.51
N PRO A 4 -10.06 -6.41 10.49
CA PRO A 4 -9.70 -5.72 9.25
C PRO A 4 -8.60 -6.48 8.50
N GLU A 5 -8.57 -6.35 7.18
CA GLU A 5 -7.57 -7.04 6.35
C GLU A 5 -6.19 -6.34 6.45
N PRO A 6 -5.09 -7.06 6.77
CA PRO A 6 -3.77 -6.47 6.81
C PRO A 6 -3.29 -6.02 5.43
N ALA A 7 -2.75 -4.81 5.32
CA ALA A 7 -2.31 -4.24 4.05
C ALA A 7 -1.06 -3.36 4.16
N ILE A 8 -0.39 -3.15 3.02
CA ILE A 8 0.65 -2.11 2.84
C ILE A 8 0.05 -0.95 2.05
N GLY A 9 0.28 0.28 2.50
CA GLY A 9 -0.26 1.49 1.87
C GLY A 9 0.73 2.17 0.94
N PHE A 10 0.31 2.56 -0.26
CA PHE A 10 1.13 3.32 -1.21
C PHE A 10 0.38 4.55 -1.74
N GLY A 11 0.95 5.73 -1.52
CA GLY A 11 0.36 7.01 -1.91
C GLY A 11 -0.12 7.86 -0.73
N GLY A 12 -0.99 8.83 -1.00
CA GLY A 12 -1.34 9.85 -0.03
C GLY A 12 -0.22 10.86 0.24
N GLY A 13 -0.53 11.86 1.07
CA GLY A 13 0.45 12.77 1.66
C GLY A 13 0.96 12.25 3.00
N HIS A 14 1.65 13.10 3.77
CA HIS A 14 2.23 12.74 5.07
C HIS A 14 1.18 12.14 6.04
N TYR A 15 -0.05 12.63 6.00
CA TYR A 15 -1.16 12.18 6.86
C TYR A 15 -2.08 11.12 6.25
N ALA A 16 -1.81 10.68 5.00
CA ALA A 16 -2.50 9.58 4.32
C ALA A 16 -4.04 9.46 4.56
N PRO A 17 -4.85 10.48 4.23
CA PRO A 17 -6.27 10.53 4.59
C PRO A 17 -7.11 9.36 4.05
N THR A 18 -6.76 8.85 2.87
CA THR A 18 -7.38 7.64 2.29
C THR A 18 -7.22 6.43 3.20
N PHE A 19 -6.01 6.20 3.72
CA PHE A 19 -5.71 5.06 4.58
C PHE A 19 -6.36 5.23 5.96
N THR A 20 -6.30 6.42 6.55
CA THR A 20 -7.01 6.74 7.80
C THR A 20 -8.50 6.43 7.71
N ARG A 21 -9.15 6.85 6.62
CA ARG A 21 -10.58 6.55 6.39
C ARG A 21 -10.86 5.05 6.32
N LEU A 22 -10.00 4.28 5.63
CA LEU A 22 -10.17 2.83 5.48
C LEU A 22 -9.94 2.09 6.82
N SER A 23 -8.97 2.53 7.62
CA SER A 23 -8.73 2.00 8.96
C SER A 23 -9.89 2.25 9.90
N LEU A 24 -10.43 3.48 9.91
CA LEU A 24 -11.58 3.84 10.75
C LEU A 24 -12.86 3.08 10.39
N LYS A 25 -12.97 2.63 9.14
CA LYS A 25 -14.06 1.75 8.68
C LYS A 25 -13.82 0.26 8.95
N ALA A 26 -12.68 -0.10 9.55
CA ALA A 26 -12.25 -1.47 9.78
C ALA A 26 -12.22 -2.31 8.49
N GLU A 27 -11.96 -1.68 7.33
CA GLU A 27 -11.76 -2.37 6.06
C GLU A 27 -10.35 -2.96 6.00
N TYR A 28 -9.34 -2.15 6.36
CA TYR A 28 -7.93 -2.52 6.34
C TYR A 28 -7.20 -2.09 7.61
N SER A 29 -6.17 -2.84 7.99
CA SER A 29 -5.18 -2.46 9.01
C SER A 29 -3.81 -2.31 8.34
N PHE A 30 -3.21 -1.12 8.44
CA PHE A 30 -1.97 -0.82 7.74
C PHE A 30 -0.74 -1.11 8.59
N GLY A 31 0.22 -1.82 8.01
CA GLY A 31 1.60 -1.89 8.50
C GLY A 31 2.40 -0.70 7.97
N HIS A 32 3.33 -0.96 7.05
CA HIS A 32 4.07 0.10 6.38
C HIS A 32 3.19 0.91 5.41
N MET A 33 3.49 2.20 5.30
CA MET A 33 2.87 3.12 4.34
C MET A 33 3.95 3.98 3.67
N CYS A 34 3.98 4.00 2.33
CA CYS A 34 4.89 4.83 1.54
C CYS A 34 4.12 6.00 0.91
N PRO A 35 4.41 7.26 1.26
CA PRO A 35 3.67 8.40 0.74
C PRO A 35 4.06 8.72 -0.71
N LYS A 36 3.18 9.41 -1.45
CA LYS A 36 3.33 9.63 -2.90
C LYS A 36 4.63 10.32 -3.32
N TYR A 37 5.21 11.14 -2.45
CA TYR A 37 6.43 11.90 -2.72
C TYR A 37 7.72 11.09 -2.56
N HIS A 38 7.62 9.86 -2.03
CA HIS A 38 8.72 8.89 -2.02
C HIS A 38 8.63 7.88 -3.17
N LEU A 39 7.53 7.86 -3.94
CA LEU A 39 7.37 6.96 -5.07
C LEU A 39 7.99 7.54 -6.36
N PRO A 40 8.64 6.72 -7.20
CA PRO A 40 8.81 5.27 -7.05
C PRO A 40 9.87 4.88 -6.02
N ILE A 41 9.70 3.72 -5.40
CA ILE A 41 10.72 3.04 -4.59
C ILE A 41 11.14 1.74 -5.29
N ASP A 42 12.29 1.19 -4.93
CA ASP A 42 12.75 -0.08 -5.50
C ASP A 42 11.89 -1.28 -5.05
N GLY A 43 11.95 -2.37 -5.82
CA GLY A 43 11.20 -3.59 -5.56
C GLY A 43 11.62 -4.31 -4.27
N GLU A 44 12.87 -4.15 -3.83
CA GLU A 44 13.36 -4.73 -2.58
C GLU A 44 12.71 -4.05 -1.38
N MET A 45 12.59 -2.72 -1.38
CA MET A 45 11.87 -1.94 -0.37
C MET A 45 10.39 -2.30 -0.35
N ILE A 46 9.78 -2.55 -1.51
CA ILE A 46 8.41 -3.06 -1.58
C ILE A 46 8.34 -4.41 -0.88
N ALA A 47 9.16 -5.39 -1.26
CA ALA A 47 9.18 -6.72 -0.64
C ALA A 47 9.40 -6.65 0.88
N GLN A 48 10.37 -5.85 1.32
CA GLN A 48 10.66 -5.64 2.74
C GLN A 48 9.47 -5.06 3.51
N ALA A 49 8.66 -4.17 2.90
CA ALA A 49 7.46 -3.64 3.55
C ALA A 49 6.44 -4.75 3.88
N PHE A 50 6.31 -5.74 3.00
CA PHE A 50 5.45 -6.90 3.24
C PHE A 50 6.07 -7.87 4.25
N GLU A 51 7.36 -8.18 4.11
CA GLU A 51 8.07 -9.14 4.96
C GLU A 51 8.24 -8.68 6.41
N LYS A 52 8.44 -7.37 6.62
CA LYS A 52 8.68 -6.78 7.95
C LYS A 52 7.39 -6.36 8.68
N THR A 53 6.22 -6.59 8.07
CA THR A 53 4.93 -6.43 8.75
C THR A 53 4.51 -7.76 9.39
N LEU A 54 4.25 -7.76 10.70
CA LEU A 54 3.99 -8.96 11.50
C LEU A 54 2.84 -9.82 10.96
N GLU A 55 1.77 -9.17 10.51
CA GLU A 55 0.55 -9.80 10.03
C GLU A 55 0.70 -10.47 8.65
N ARG A 56 1.87 -10.32 7.99
CA ARG A 56 2.17 -10.86 6.66
C ARG A 56 1.08 -10.50 5.63
N PRO A 57 0.87 -9.21 5.37
CA PRO A 57 -0.13 -8.74 4.42
C PRO A 57 0.10 -9.37 3.04
N ARG A 58 -0.98 -9.57 2.29
CA ARG A 58 -0.95 -10.08 0.90
C ARG A 58 -1.51 -9.10 -0.11
N ILE A 59 -1.86 -7.90 0.35
CA ILE A 59 -2.52 -6.88 -0.44
C ILE A 59 -1.87 -5.50 -0.24
N ALA A 60 -1.69 -4.80 -1.36
CA ALA A 60 -1.34 -3.39 -1.40
C ALA A 60 -2.61 -2.55 -1.57
N VAL A 61 -2.76 -1.50 -0.76
CA VAL A 61 -3.77 -0.45 -1.01
C VAL A 61 -3.06 0.74 -1.63
N ILE A 62 -3.45 1.08 -2.84
CA ILE A 62 -2.87 2.20 -3.58
C ILE A 62 -3.86 3.36 -3.57
N ASP A 63 -3.47 4.52 -3.04
CA ASP A 63 -4.23 5.77 -3.21
C ASP A 63 -4.14 6.16 -4.69
N TRP A 64 -5.12 5.67 -5.47
CA TRP A 64 -5.02 5.59 -6.91
C TRP A 64 -4.96 6.96 -7.54
N LYS A 65 -5.72 7.92 -7.00
CA LYS A 65 -5.76 9.31 -7.47
C LYS A 65 -4.62 10.14 -6.88
N GLY A 66 -4.07 9.76 -5.74
CA GLY A 66 -2.97 10.47 -5.08
C GLY A 66 -1.58 10.19 -5.68
N VAL A 67 -1.39 9.06 -6.36
CA VAL A 67 -0.09 8.67 -6.96
C VAL A 67 0.01 9.09 -8.43
N LYS A 68 1.17 9.64 -8.82
CA LYS A 68 1.46 9.99 -10.24
C LYS A 68 1.42 8.75 -11.12
N GLY A 69 0.88 8.88 -12.34
CA GLY A 69 0.66 7.75 -13.25
C GLY A 69 1.90 6.88 -13.52
N ALA A 70 3.07 7.50 -13.75
CA ALA A 70 4.32 6.78 -13.97
C ALA A 70 4.77 5.97 -12.73
N ALA A 71 4.75 6.59 -11.55
CA ALA A 71 5.12 5.92 -10.30
C ALA A 71 4.13 4.81 -9.94
N ARG A 72 2.84 5.02 -10.21
CA ARG A 72 1.78 4.01 -10.02
C ARG A 72 1.97 2.82 -10.94
N LYS A 73 2.36 3.04 -12.21
CA LYS A 73 2.66 1.97 -13.16
C LYS A 73 3.84 1.13 -12.68
N ALA A 74 4.95 1.76 -12.31
CA ALA A 74 6.13 1.07 -11.78
C ALA A 74 5.82 0.27 -10.50
N LEU A 75 5.00 0.84 -9.60
CA LEU A 75 4.53 0.14 -8.40
C LEU A 75 3.69 -1.10 -8.74
N VAL A 76 2.76 -0.99 -9.69
CA VAL A 76 1.93 -2.13 -10.11
C VAL A 76 2.77 -3.23 -10.72
N GLU A 77 3.70 -2.90 -11.62
CA GLU A 77 4.63 -3.87 -12.22
C GLU A 77 5.43 -4.60 -11.14
N ALA A 78 6.00 -3.87 -10.17
CA ALA A 78 6.75 -4.48 -9.07
C ALA A 78 5.89 -5.37 -8.16
N LEU A 79 4.63 -5.00 -7.90
CA LEU A 79 3.70 -5.83 -7.12
C LEU A 79 3.31 -7.11 -7.88
N GLU A 80 3.12 -7.02 -9.19
CA GLU A 80 2.83 -8.17 -10.05
C GLU A 80 4.01 -9.14 -10.11
N ASP A 81 5.24 -8.65 -10.24
CA ASP A 81 6.47 -9.46 -10.21
C ASP A 81 6.65 -10.19 -8.86
N LEU A 82 6.22 -9.56 -7.77
CA LEU A 82 6.24 -10.16 -6.42
C LEU A 82 5.04 -11.08 -6.14
N GLY A 83 4.07 -11.18 -7.05
CA GLY A 83 2.85 -11.96 -6.86
C GLY A 83 1.92 -11.40 -5.77
N ILE A 84 1.94 -10.08 -5.56
CA ILE A 84 1.18 -9.38 -4.53
C ILE A 84 -0.07 -8.73 -5.15
N GLY A 85 -1.24 -8.98 -4.55
CA GLY A 85 -2.49 -8.35 -5.00
C GLY A 85 -2.55 -6.86 -4.64
N TYR A 86 -3.33 -6.08 -5.38
CA TYR A 86 -3.55 -4.67 -5.05
C TYR A 86 -4.99 -4.21 -5.25
N VAL A 87 -5.38 -3.19 -4.49
CA VAL A 87 -6.67 -2.50 -4.64
C VAL A 87 -6.44 -1.02 -4.91
N ARG A 88 -7.40 -0.44 -5.64
CA ARG A 88 -7.42 0.98 -6.01
C ARG A 88 -8.32 1.71 -5.04
N ALA A 89 -7.74 2.55 -4.19
CA ALA A 89 -8.45 3.37 -3.19
C ALA A 89 -8.54 4.85 -3.59
#